data_AF-A0A3Q7GZZ6-F1
#
_entry.id   AF-A0A3Q7GZZ6-F1
#
_cell.length_a   1.000
_cell.length_b   1.000
_cell.length_c   1.000
_cell.angle_alpha   90.00
_cell.angle_beta   90.00
_cell.angle_gamma   90.00
#
_symmetry.space_group_name_H-M   'P 1'
#
loop_
_entity.id
_entity.type
_entity.pdbx_description
1 polymer ?
#
loop_
_entity_poly.entity_id
_entity_poly.type
_entity_poly.pdbx_seq_one_letter_code
_entity_poly.pdbx_strand_id
1 'polypeptide(L)'
;MSLLPKSDSIHIREVWSDNLEEEFDLIREVVDDYPFIAMDTEFPGVVLRPVGNFKNSNDYHYQTLKDNVDLLKLIQLGLTFSDEDGNLPKCGTDKYCIWQFNFCDFNPNEDVYANDSIELLRQSGIDFKKNIENGIDAKRFGEILMSSGIVLNDNVYWVTFHSGYDFGYLLKILTCQDLPETQEGFFNLINMYFPVLYDVKHLMKFCNSLHGGLNKLAELLEVERVGVCHQAGRTGLVQCCCDIQFVGVENK
;
A
#
# COMPACT_ATOMS: atom_id res chain seq x y z
N MET A 1 4.94 -4.81 -26.84
CA MET A 1 3.64 -4.11 -26.84
C MET A 1 3.49 -3.54 -25.45
N SER A 2 3.18 -2.24 -25.30
CA SER A 2 2.97 -1.66 -23.97
C SER A 2 1.76 -2.35 -23.33
N LEU A 3 1.99 -3.10 -22.25
CA LEU A 3 0.93 -3.73 -21.45
C LEU A 3 0.10 -2.69 -20.69
N LEU A 4 0.56 -1.44 -20.65
CA LEU A 4 -0.06 -0.38 -19.89
C LEU A 4 -1.22 0.29 -20.64
N PRO A 5 -2.35 0.48 -19.97
CA PRO A 5 -3.36 1.43 -20.40
C PRO A 5 -2.76 2.85 -20.44
N LYS A 6 -3.08 3.64 -21.47
CA LYS A 6 -2.68 5.06 -21.52
C LYS A 6 -3.20 5.79 -20.28
N SER A 7 -2.46 6.79 -19.77
CA SER A 7 -2.86 7.56 -18.57
C SER A 7 -4.33 8.04 -18.58
N ASP A 8 -4.88 8.38 -19.74
CA ASP A 8 -6.27 8.86 -19.88
C ASP A 8 -7.34 7.76 -19.64
N SER A 9 -6.92 6.49 -19.67
CA SER A 9 -7.76 5.32 -19.48
C SER A 9 -7.76 4.78 -18.05
N ILE A 10 -6.97 5.38 -17.14
CA ILE A 10 -6.99 5.06 -15.72
C ILE A 10 -7.76 6.14 -14.97
N HIS A 11 -8.71 5.71 -14.16
CA HIS A 11 -9.48 6.52 -13.24
C HIS A 11 -9.04 6.19 -11.81
N ILE A 12 -8.59 7.23 -11.12
CA ILE A 12 -8.22 7.15 -9.71
C ILE A 12 -9.45 7.50 -8.90
N ARG A 13 -9.95 6.51 -8.17
CA ARG A 13 -11.12 6.62 -7.31
C ARG A 13 -10.63 7.17 -5.97
N GLU A 14 -10.77 8.48 -5.81
CA GLU A 14 -10.47 9.18 -4.56
C GLU A 14 -11.56 8.83 -3.53
N VAL A 15 -11.17 8.07 -2.51
CA VAL A 15 -12.08 7.61 -1.45
C VAL A 15 -11.93 8.52 -0.23
N TRP A 16 -13.06 9.01 0.23
CA TRP A 16 -13.28 9.90 1.37
C TRP A 16 -14.36 9.29 2.27
N SER A 17 -14.73 9.96 3.36
CA SER A 17 -15.71 9.44 4.31
C SER A 17 -17.12 9.25 3.72
N ASP A 18 -17.50 10.06 2.72
CA ASP A 18 -18.83 10.09 2.13
C ASP A 18 -19.08 8.98 1.09
N ASN A 19 -18.04 8.51 0.40
CA ASN A 19 -18.15 7.44 -0.61
C ASN A 19 -17.49 6.11 -0.19
N LEU A 20 -17.00 5.98 1.04
CA LEU A 20 -16.27 4.80 1.52
C LEU A 20 -17.02 3.48 1.28
N GLU A 21 -18.31 3.42 1.62
CA GLU A 21 -19.12 2.20 1.46
C GLU A 21 -19.36 1.86 0.00
N GLU A 22 -19.69 2.86 -0.83
CA GLU A 22 -19.94 2.68 -2.26
C GLU A 22 -18.70 2.12 -2.97
N GLU A 23 -17.52 2.60 -2.59
CA GLU A 23 -16.25 2.14 -3.15
C GLU A 23 -15.88 0.73 -2.65
N PHE A 24 -16.23 0.37 -1.41
CA PHE A 24 -16.04 -0.99 -0.92
C PHE A 24 -17.03 -1.99 -1.53
N ASP A 25 -18.24 -1.57 -1.88
CA ASP A 25 -19.17 -2.41 -2.66
C ASP A 25 -18.57 -2.78 -4.01
N LEU A 26 -17.97 -1.82 -4.71
CA LEU A 26 -17.22 -2.10 -5.94
C LEU A 26 -16.04 -3.03 -5.71
N ILE A 27 -15.28 -2.85 -4.63
CA ILE A 27 -14.14 -3.74 -4.29
C ILE A 27 -14.62 -5.18 -4.07
N ARG A 28 -15.75 -5.37 -3.36
CA ARG A 28 -16.35 -6.70 -3.14
C ARG A 28 -16.80 -7.35 -4.44
N GLU A 29 -17.23 -6.57 -5.44
CA GLU A 29 -17.61 -7.08 -6.76
C GLU A 29 -16.41 -7.51 -7.60
N VAL A 30 -15.26 -6.85 -7.46
CA VAL A 30 -14.09 -7.10 -8.33
C VAL A 30 -13.08 -8.07 -7.76
N VAL A 31 -13.01 -8.26 -6.43
CA VAL A 31 -11.93 -9.06 -5.80
C VAL A 31 -11.87 -10.50 -6.30
N ASP A 32 -13.01 -11.12 -6.60
CA ASP A 32 -13.06 -12.51 -7.06
C ASP A 32 -12.49 -12.66 -8.50
N ASP A 33 -12.72 -11.66 -9.36
CA ASP A 33 -12.23 -11.66 -10.75
C ASP A 33 -10.80 -11.08 -10.87
N TYR A 34 -10.41 -10.21 -9.93
CA TYR A 34 -9.12 -9.49 -9.91
C TYR A 34 -8.41 -9.68 -8.56
N PRO A 35 -7.94 -10.91 -8.24
CA PRO A 35 -7.49 -11.27 -6.89
C PRO A 35 -6.08 -10.78 -6.53
N PHE A 36 -5.34 -10.18 -7.46
CA PHE A 36 -3.99 -9.65 -7.20
C PHE A 36 -4.08 -8.19 -6.76
N ILE A 37 -3.65 -7.91 -5.53
CA ILE A 37 -3.75 -6.60 -4.92
C ILE A 37 -2.35 -6.04 -4.73
N ALA A 38 -2.06 -4.96 -5.47
CA ALA A 38 -0.91 -4.13 -5.20
C ALA A 38 -1.26 -3.01 -4.23
N MET A 39 -0.35 -2.74 -3.29
CA MET A 39 -0.60 -1.82 -2.19
C MET A 39 0.62 -0.93 -1.90
N ASP A 40 0.33 0.31 -1.52
CA ASP A 40 1.30 1.30 -1.08
C ASP A 40 0.66 2.24 -0.05
N THR A 41 1.46 2.83 0.84
CA THR A 41 0.96 3.78 1.83
C THR A 41 1.78 5.07 1.88
N GLU A 42 1.10 6.17 2.23
CA GLU A 42 1.77 7.41 2.58
C GLU A 42 1.55 7.72 4.07
N PHE A 43 2.64 8.01 4.77
CA PHE A 43 2.67 8.23 6.22
C PHE A 43 3.74 9.27 6.57
N PRO A 44 3.71 9.86 7.78
CA PRO A 44 4.53 11.03 8.12
C PRO A 44 6.01 10.71 8.42
N GLY A 45 6.56 9.70 7.77
CA GLY A 45 7.97 9.33 7.82
C GLY A 45 8.38 8.52 9.05
N VAL A 46 9.65 8.68 9.44
CA VAL A 46 10.27 7.96 10.57
C VAL A 46 10.90 8.99 11.50
N VAL A 47 10.41 9.08 12.72
CA VAL A 47 10.83 10.05 13.75
C VAL A 47 11.54 9.40 14.92
N LEU A 48 11.27 8.11 15.18
CA LEU A 48 11.92 7.34 16.23
C LEU A 48 13.01 6.43 15.65
N ARG A 49 14.14 6.37 16.36
CA ARG A 49 15.19 5.36 16.17
C ARG A 49 15.53 4.79 17.54
N PRO A 50 15.19 3.51 17.80
CA PRO A 50 15.36 2.96 19.13
C PRO A 50 16.85 2.83 19.45
N VAL A 51 17.21 3.17 20.69
CA VAL A 51 18.59 3.09 21.20
C VAL A 51 18.67 1.92 22.16
N GLY A 52 19.55 0.96 21.89
CA GLY A 52 19.69 -0.22 22.72
C GLY A 52 20.53 -1.32 22.08
N ASN A 53 20.61 -2.45 22.78
CA ASN A 53 21.26 -3.66 22.28
C ASN A 53 20.22 -4.53 21.58
N PHE A 54 20.39 -4.74 20.28
CA PHE A 54 19.52 -5.59 19.46
C PHE A 54 20.23 -6.91 19.17
N LYS A 55 19.46 -8.00 19.10
CA LYS A 55 20.04 -9.33 18.83
C LYS A 55 20.66 -9.41 17.44
N ASN A 56 20.04 -8.73 16.47
CA ASN A 56 20.47 -8.67 15.08
C ASN A 56 19.84 -7.44 14.39
N SER A 57 20.20 -7.23 13.11
CA SER A 57 19.67 -6.10 12.32
C SER A 57 18.16 -6.17 12.10
N ASN A 58 17.56 -7.37 12.04
CA ASN A 58 16.12 -7.52 11.80
C ASN A 58 15.32 -7.09 13.03
N ASP A 59 15.81 -7.42 14.22
CA ASP A 59 15.25 -7.00 15.51
C ASP A 59 15.25 -5.46 15.63
N TYR A 60 16.35 -4.81 15.25
CA TYR A 60 16.44 -3.35 15.16
C TYR A 60 15.45 -2.75 14.16
N HIS A 61 15.36 -3.32 12.96
CA HIS A 61 14.45 -2.84 11.93
C HIS A 61 12.99 -3.00 12.35
N TYR A 62 12.64 -4.14 12.95
CA TYR A 62 11.29 -4.38 13.44
C TYR A 62 10.94 -3.42 14.57
N GLN A 63 11.81 -3.21 15.55
CA GLN A 63 11.56 -2.25 16.62
C GLN A 63 11.38 -0.83 16.08
N THR A 64 12.22 -0.44 15.11
CA THR A 64 12.10 0.87 14.45
C THR A 64 10.75 1.00 13.73
N LEU A 65 10.30 -0.04 13.03
CA LEU A 65 8.99 -0.07 12.39
C LEU A 65 7.87 0.04 13.42
N LYS A 66 7.87 -0.83 14.44
CA LYS A 66 6.90 -0.87 15.53
C LYS A 66 6.70 0.50 16.17
N ASP A 67 7.79 1.07 16.69
CA ASP A 67 7.74 2.33 17.44
C ASP A 67 7.16 3.48 16.59
N ASN A 68 7.50 3.53 15.30
CA ASN A 68 7.01 4.57 14.42
C ASN A 68 5.57 4.32 13.97
N VAL A 69 5.18 3.08 13.64
CA VAL A 69 3.80 2.76 13.25
C VAL A 69 2.84 2.96 14.42
N ASP A 70 3.24 2.59 15.65
CA ASP A 70 2.42 2.77 16.86
C ASP A 70 2.23 4.27 17.17
N LEU A 71 3.29 5.08 17.03
CA LEU A 71 3.25 6.52 17.29
C LEU A 71 2.52 7.32 16.20
N LEU A 72 2.78 7.01 14.94
CA LEU A 72 2.37 7.83 13.80
C LEU A 72 1.03 7.36 13.23
N LYS A 73 0.45 8.20 12.37
CA LYS A 73 -0.87 7.99 11.77
C LYS A 73 -0.76 7.89 10.25
N LEU A 74 -1.51 6.95 9.68
CA LEU A 74 -1.60 6.75 8.23
C LEU A 74 -2.27 7.96 7.57
N ILE A 75 -1.80 8.38 6.39
CA ILE A 75 -2.33 9.53 5.65
C ILE A 75 -3.09 9.07 4.41
N GLN A 76 -2.51 8.15 3.63
CA GLN A 76 -3.15 7.55 2.46
C GLN A 76 -2.82 6.06 2.32
N LEU A 77 -3.73 5.33 1.69
CA LEU A 77 -3.55 3.96 1.24
C LEU A 77 -3.95 3.87 -0.24
N GLY A 78 -3.15 3.19 -1.04
CA GLY A 78 -3.44 2.89 -2.43
C GLY A 78 -3.70 1.41 -2.60
N LEU A 79 -4.77 1.05 -3.28
CA LEU A 79 -5.05 -0.33 -3.69
C LEU A 79 -5.27 -0.39 -5.20
N THR A 80 -4.55 -1.31 -5.85
CA THR A 80 -4.70 -1.63 -7.28
C THR A 80 -5.00 -3.10 -7.41
N PHE A 81 -6.08 -3.44 -8.11
CA PHE A 81 -6.53 -4.82 -8.32
C PHE A 81 -6.19 -5.24 -9.75
N SER A 82 -5.79 -6.49 -9.92
CA SER A 82 -5.52 -7.07 -11.23
C SER A 82 -5.86 -8.57 -11.29
N ASP A 83 -6.11 -9.07 -12.50
CA ASP A 83 -6.21 -10.50 -12.77
C ASP A 83 -4.81 -11.14 -12.97
N GLU A 84 -4.77 -12.44 -13.22
CA GLU A 84 -3.52 -13.20 -13.44
C GLU A 84 -2.69 -12.69 -14.63
N ASP A 85 -3.35 -12.08 -15.61
CA ASP A 85 -2.72 -11.50 -16.81
C ASP A 85 -2.32 -10.03 -16.61
N GLY A 86 -2.66 -9.44 -15.45
CA GLY A 86 -2.36 -8.06 -15.11
C GLY A 86 -3.37 -7.03 -15.63
N ASN A 87 -4.55 -7.46 -16.08
CA ASN A 87 -5.61 -6.55 -16.49
C ASN A 87 -6.26 -5.92 -15.24
N LEU A 88 -6.62 -4.63 -15.33
CA LEU A 88 -7.27 -3.89 -14.25
C LEU A 88 -8.79 -3.94 -14.39
N PRO A 89 -9.57 -3.84 -13.29
CA PRO A 89 -11.02 -3.74 -13.35
C PRO A 89 -11.46 -2.38 -13.90
N LYS A 90 -12.62 -2.35 -14.56
CA LYS A 90 -13.22 -1.10 -15.07
C LYS A 90 -14.38 -0.54 -14.22
N CYS A 91 -14.81 -1.28 -13.19
CA CYS A 91 -15.86 -0.90 -12.23
C CYS A 91 -17.10 -0.27 -12.89
N GLY A 92 -17.63 -0.91 -13.94
CA GLY A 92 -18.82 -0.45 -14.65
C GLY A 92 -18.62 0.80 -15.54
N THR A 93 -17.38 1.23 -15.78
CA THR A 93 -17.04 2.37 -16.64
C THR A 93 -16.21 1.96 -17.86
N ASP A 94 -15.87 2.91 -18.74
CA ASP A 94 -14.95 2.69 -19.86
C ASP A 94 -13.46 2.78 -19.45
N LYS A 95 -13.17 3.10 -18.18
CA LYS A 95 -11.83 3.34 -17.65
C LYS A 95 -11.45 2.31 -16.60
N TYR A 96 -10.17 1.96 -16.55
CA TYR A 96 -9.59 1.15 -15.49
C TYR A 96 -9.61 1.90 -14.17
N CYS A 97 -9.79 1.19 -13.06
CA CYS A 97 -9.97 1.79 -11.76
C CYS A 97 -8.87 1.37 -10.79
N ILE A 98 -8.38 2.35 -10.02
CA ILE A 98 -7.53 2.14 -8.85
C ILE A 98 -8.06 2.99 -7.70
N TRP A 99 -7.83 2.56 -6.46
CA TRP A 99 -8.37 3.22 -5.28
C TRP A 99 -7.28 3.98 -4.52
N GLN A 100 -7.62 5.16 -4.06
CA GLN A 100 -6.82 5.97 -3.16
C GLN A 100 -7.67 6.39 -1.97
N PHE A 101 -7.42 5.79 -0.81
CA PHE A 101 -8.08 6.11 0.44
C PHE A 101 -7.34 7.24 1.14
N ASN A 102 -8.09 8.24 1.57
CA ASN A 102 -7.57 9.44 2.24
C ASN A 102 -8.05 9.47 3.69
N PHE A 103 -7.15 9.41 4.67
CA PHE A 103 -7.50 9.31 6.09
C PHE A 103 -7.55 10.67 6.79
N CYS A 104 -8.43 10.84 7.78
CA CYS A 104 -8.58 12.07 8.57
C CYS A 104 -7.79 12.09 9.88
N ASP A 105 -7.27 10.94 10.32
CA ASP A 105 -6.66 10.79 11.64
C ASP A 105 -5.43 11.69 11.85
N PHE A 106 -4.67 11.99 10.80
CA PHE A 106 -3.45 12.80 10.85
C PHE A 106 -3.72 14.31 10.75
N ASN A 107 -3.26 15.06 11.75
CA ASN A 107 -3.31 16.52 11.81
C ASN A 107 -1.89 17.11 11.98
N PRO A 108 -1.33 17.82 10.99
CA PRO A 108 0.02 18.37 11.05
C PRO A 108 0.20 19.51 12.07
N ASN A 109 -0.88 19.98 12.72
CA ASN A 109 -0.80 20.96 13.81
C ASN A 109 -0.72 20.33 15.21
N GLU A 110 -1.02 19.02 15.32
CA GLU A 110 -1.15 18.32 16.60
C GLU A 110 -0.24 17.08 16.68
N ASP A 111 -0.10 16.36 15.56
CA ASP A 111 0.58 15.08 15.50
C ASP A 111 2.08 15.23 15.24
N VAL A 112 2.83 14.19 15.63
CA VAL A 112 4.26 14.07 15.36
C VAL A 112 4.48 13.64 13.90
N TYR A 113 5.50 14.21 13.25
CA TYR A 113 5.89 13.86 11.89
C TYR A 113 7.35 14.22 11.59
N ALA A 114 7.91 13.63 10.53
CA ALA A 114 9.15 14.09 9.93
C ALA A 114 8.86 15.24 8.96
N ASN A 115 9.53 16.39 9.15
CA ASN A 115 9.31 17.59 8.31
C ASN A 115 9.51 17.30 6.82
N ASP A 116 10.62 16.65 6.46
CA ASP A 116 10.95 16.32 5.06
C ASP A 116 9.84 15.48 4.40
N SER A 117 9.23 14.55 5.15
CA SER A 117 8.11 13.74 4.67
C SER A 117 6.86 14.57 4.42
N ILE A 118 6.47 15.45 5.35
CA ILE A 118 5.28 16.31 5.15
C ILE A 118 5.49 17.31 4.02
N GLU A 119 6.68 17.88 3.87
CA GLU A 119 6.99 18.75 2.74
C GLU A 119 6.90 18.02 1.42
N LEU A 120 7.46 16.80 1.32
CA LEU A 120 7.34 15.95 0.14
C LEU A 120 5.88 15.63 -0.20
N LEU A 121 5.08 15.27 0.79
CA LEU A 121 3.66 14.95 0.60
C LEU A 121 2.85 16.17 0.14
N ARG A 122 3.11 17.36 0.68
CA ARG A 122 2.51 18.61 0.20
C ARG A 122 2.88 18.89 -1.25
N GLN A 123 4.15 18.73 -1.60
CA GLN A 123 4.63 18.90 -2.98
C GLN A 123 4.03 17.88 -3.94
N SER A 124 3.69 16.69 -3.43
CA SER A 124 3.04 15.60 -4.17
C SER A 124 1.52 15.76 -4.26
N GLY A 125 0.97 16.83 -3.68
CA GLY A 125 -0.43 17.22 -3.84
C GLY A 125 -1.37 16.77 -2.73
N ILE A 126 -0.87 16.29 -1.58
CA ILE A 126 -1.72 15.97 -0.43
C ILE A 126 -2.25 17.27 0.20
N ASP A 127 -3.57 17.37 0.27
CA ASP A 127 -4.28 18.45 0.97
C ASP A 127 -4.68 18.00 2.37
N PHE A 128 -3.78 18.22 3.33
CA PHE A 128 -4.01 17.89 4.74
C PHE A 128 -5.26 18.53 5.35
N LYS A 129 -5.68 19.69 4.85
CA LYS A 129 -6.92 20.31 5.33
C LYS A 129 -8.12 19.49 4.87
N LYS A 130 -8.13 19.09 3.59
CA LYS A 130 -9.18 18.21 3.04
C LYS A 130 -9.20 16.85 3.72
N ASN A 131 -8.04 16.27 4.04
CA ASN A 131 -7.92 15.05 4.85
C ASN A 131 -8.64 15.19 6.19
N ILE A 132 -8.39 16.24 6.96
CA ILE A 132 -9.04 16.44 8.26
C ILE A 132 -10.56 16.62 8.10
N GLU A 133 -10.99 17.38 7.09
CA GLU A 133 -12.41 17.73 6.91
C GLU A 133 -13.26 16.57 6.36
N ASN A 134 -12.71 15.79 5.41
CA ASN A 134 -13.47 14.81 4.63
C ASN A 134 -12.89 13.40 4.66
N GLY A 135 -11.70 13.21 5.25
CA GLY A 135 -11.00 11.93 5.26
C GLY A 135 -11.74 10.84 6.03
N ILE A 136 -11.35 9.61 5.72
CA ILE A 136 -11.87 8.39 6.30
C ILE A 136 -11.33 8.23 7.72
N ASP A 137 -12.20 7.88 8.66
CA ASP A 137 -11.79 7.39 9.98
C ASP A 137 -11.16 6.00 9.82
N ALA A 138 -9.91 5.83 10.27
CA ALA A 138 -9.16 4.59 10.08
C ALA A 138 -9.85 3.37 10.73
N LYS A 139 -10.59 3.53 11.84
CA LYS A 139 -11.31 2.42 12.47
C LYS A 139 -12.50 1.99 11.62
N ARG A 140 -13.26 2.95 11.07
CA ARG A 140 -14.35 2.65 10.14
C ARG A 140 -13.84 1.93 8.90
N PHE A 141 -12.72 2.38 8.34
CA PHE A 141 -12.05 1.66 7.26
C PHE A 141 -11.71 0.23 7.65
N GLY A 142 -11.13 0.02 8.84
CA GLY A 142 -10.78 -1.30 9.35
C GLY A 142 -11.98 -2.25 9.48
N GLU A 143 -13.14 -1.76 9.96
CA GLU A 143 -14.37 -2.54 10.04
C GLU A 143 -14.85 -3.04 8.66
N ILE A 144 -14.84 -2.16 7.67
CA ILE A 144 -15.31 -2.47 6.31
C ILE A 144 -14.30 -3.39 5.62
N LEU A 145 -13.00 -3.10 5.75
CA LEU A 145 -11.92 -3.93 5.23
C LEU A 145 -12.00 -5.37 5.75
N MET A 146 -12.28 -5.57 7.05
CA MET A 146 -12.41 -6.90 7.65
C MET A 146 -13.49 -7.77 6.99
N SER A 147 -14.55 -7.15 6.46
CA SER A 147 -15.70 -7.83 5.84
C SER A 147 -15.73 -7.71 4.32
N SER A 148 -14.66 -7.20 3.71
CA SER A 148 -14.57 -6.94 2.27
C SER A 148 -14.20 -8.17 1.42
N GLY A 149 -13.64 -9.21 2.05
CA GLY A 149 -13.11 -10.38 1.36
C GLY A 149 -11.64 -10.25 0.91
N ILE A 150 -10.99 -9.08 1.07
CA ILE A 150 -9.59 -8.90 0.64
C ILE A 150 -8.53 -9.26 1.70
N VAL A 151 -8.95 -9.47 2.95
CA VAL A 151 -8.10 -9.95 4.06
C VAL A 151 -8.64 -11.27 4.60
N LEU A 152 -7.80 -12.05 5.28
CA LEU A 152 -8.16 -13.39 5.80
C LEU A 152 -8.65 -14.33 4.69
N ASN A 153 -8.15 -14.16 3.46
CA ASN A 153 -8.59 -14.88 2.27
C ASN A 153 -7.38 -15.45 1.51
N ASP A 154 -7.30 -16.77 1.41
CA ASP A 154 -6.21 -17.48 0.71
C ASP A 154 -6.27 -17.33 -0.81
N ASN A 155 -7.40 -16.86 -1.36
CA ASN A 155 -7.57 -16.62 -2.79
C ASN A 155 -7.09 -15.23 -3.23
N VAL A 156 -6.61 -14.39 -2.31
CA VAL A 156 -6.15 -13.04 -2.58
C VAL A 156 -4.62 -12.97 -2.47
N TYR A 157 -3.99 -12.38 -3.48
CA TYR A 157 -2.54 -12.33 -3.62
C TYR A 157 -2.06 -10.89 -3.41
N TRP A 158 -1.40 -10.64 -2.29
CA TRP A 158 -0.83 -9.33 -2.00
C TRP A 158 0.55 -9.20 -2.66
N VAL A 159 0.72 -8.16 -3.47
CA VAL A 159 1.98 -7.91 -4.18
C VAL A 159 2.49 -6.51 -3.85
N THR A 160 3.67 -6.43 -3.27
CA THR A 160 4.13 -5.20 -2.64
C THR A 160 5.62 -4.98 -2.85
N PHE A 161 6.12 -3.80 -2.46
CA PHE A 161 7.55 -3.50 -2.54
C PHE A 161 8.05 -2.84 -1.28
N HIS A 162 8.92 -3.55 -0.57
CA HIS A 162 9.55 -3.06 0.65
C HIS A 162 8.53 -2.67 1.74
N SER A 163 7.51 -3.51 1.91
CA SER A 163 6.23 -3.07 2.46
C SER A 163 6.04 -3.31 3.95
N GLY A 164 7.15 -3.30 4.70
CA GLY A 164 7.10 -3.53 6.14
C GLY A 164 6.20 -2.52 6.85
N TYR A 165 6.42 -1.23 6.58
CA TYR A 165 5.61 -0.16 7.16
C TYR A 165 4.15 -0.22 6.70
N ASP A 166 3.91 -0.51 5.43
CA ASP A 166 2.56 -0.55 4.86
C ASP A 166 1.69 -1.60 5.55
N PHE A 167 2.22 -2.83 5.69
CA PHE A 167 1.54 -3.89 6.43
C PHE A 167 1.48 -3.62 7.93
N GLY A 168 2.46 -2.89 8.49
CA GLY A 168 2.40 -2.39 9.85
C GLY A 168 1.16 -1.53 10.07
N TYR A 169 0.92 -0.54 9.21
CA TYR A 169 -0.26 0.32 9.31
C TYR A 169 -1.57 -0.45 9.11
N LEU A 170 -1.66 -1.30 8.09
CA LEU A 170 -2.87 -2.11 7.89
C LEU A 170 -3.15 -3.04 9.08
N LEU A 171 -2.12 -3.68 9.63
CA LEU A 171 -2.29 -4.57 10.78
C LEU A 171 -2.73 -3.80 12.02
N LYS A 172 -2.15 -2.63 12.28
CA LYS A 172 -2.58 -1.72 13.36
C LYS A 172 -4.06 -1.35 13.21
N ILE A 173 -4.49 -1.03 12.01
CA ILE A 173 -5.89 -0.67 11.71
C ILE A 173 -6.82 -1.87 11.93
N LEU A 174 -6.49 -3.03 11.35
CA LEU A 174 -7.30 -4.25 11.43
C LEU A 174 -7.43 -4.79 12.86
N THR A 175 -6.37 -4.68 13.67
CA THR A 175 -6.36 -5.17 15.04
C THR A 175 -6.86 -4.14 16.04
N CYS A 176 -6.85 -2.85 15.69
CA CYS A 176 -7.09 -1.73 16.61
C CYS A 176 -6.18 -1.80 17.85
N GLN A 177 -4.97 -2.34 17.72
CA GLN A 177 -3.97 -2.48 18.77
C GLN A 177 -2.61 -2.00 18.27
N ASP A 178 -1.71 -1.72 19.23
CA ASP A 178 -0.29 -1.56 18.94
C ASP A 178 0.28 -2.85 18.34
N LEU A 179 1.31 -2.71 17.51
CA LEU A 179 1.94 -3.85 16.86
C LEU A 179 2.59 -4.79 17.89
N PRO A 180 2.73 -6.10 17.58
CA PRO A 180 3.28 -7.07 18.52
C PRO A 180 4.67 -6.69 19.05
N GLU A 181 4.98 -7.09 20.29
CA GLU A 181 6.31 -6.82 20.87
C GLU A 181 7.46 -7.55 20.16
N THR A 182 7.16 -8.61 19.40
CA THR A 182 8.18 -9.40 18.71
C THR A 182 7.91 -9.48 17.22
N GLN A 183 8.98 -9.53 16.43
CA GLN A 183 8.90 -9.74 14.99
C GLN A 183 8.18 -11.05 14.61
N GLU A 184 8.37 -12.10 15.41
CA GLU A 184 7.66 -13.37 15.22
C GLU A 184 6.15 -13.20 15.39
N GLY A 185 5.72 -12.51 16.46
CA GLY A 185 4.31 -12.19 16.67
C GLY A 185 3.71 -11.37 15.53
N PHE A 186 4.48 -10.41 15.00
CA PHE A 186 4.08 -9.64 13.82
C PHE A 186 3.86 -10.53 12.60
N PHE A 187 4.83 -11.37 12.24
CA PHE A 187 4.69 -12.26 11.09
C PHE A 187 3.58 -13.30 11.26
N ASN A 188 3.33 -13.78 12.49
CA ASN A 188 2.20 -14.66 12.75
C ASN A 188 0.86 -13.98 12.41
N LEU A 189 0.70 -12.70 12.73
CA LEU A 189 -0.48 -11.94 12.36
C LEU A 189 -0.50 -11.61 10.87
N ILE A 190 0.63 -11.22 10.27
CA ILE A 190 0.71 -10.97 8.82
C ILE A 190 0.29 -12.22 8.03
N ASN A 191 0.82 -13.40 8.37
CA ASN A 191 0.46 -14.65 7.69
C ASN A 191 -1.00 -15.06 7.90
N MET A 192 -1.65 -14.57 8.98
CA MET A 192 -3.07 -14.81 9.22
C MET A 192 -3.93 -13.88 8.36
N TYR A 193 -3.66 -12.56 8.41
CA TYR A 193 -4.47 -11.55 7.72
C TYR A 193 -4.19 -11.48 6.21
N PHE A 194 -2.97 -11.80 5.79
CA PHE A 194 -2.48 -11.72 4.42
C PHE A 194 -1.77 -13.03 4.03
N PRO A 195 -2.51 -14.14 3.82
CA PRO A 195 -1.93 -15.47 3.71
C PRO A 195 -0.98 -15.66 2.52
N VAL A 196 -1.24 -14.94 1.42
CA VAL A 196 -0.41 -14.98 0.21
C VAL A 196 0.16 -13.60 -0.07
N LEU A 197 1.46 -13.43 0.18
CA LEU A 197 2.17 -12.15 0.13
C LEU A 197 3.50 -12.29 -0.62
N TYR A 198 3.72 -11.43 -1.60
CA TYR A 198 4.96 -11.31 -2.37
C TYR A 198 5.54 -9.90 -2.22
N ASP A 199 6.65 -9.78 -1.49
CA ASP A 199 7.43 -8.53 -1.47
C ASP A 199 8.48 -8.58 -2.57
N VAL A 200 8.27 -7.81 -3.64
CA VAL A 200 9.13 -7.77 -4.82
C VAL A 200 10.53 -7.27 -4.47
N LYS A 201 10.67 -6.36 -3.49
CA LYS A 201 12.00 -5.93 -3.02
C LYS A 201 12.76 -7.08 -2.37
N HIS A 202 12.05 -7.99 -1.71
CA HIS A 202 12.63 -9.23 -1.19
C HIS A 202 13.00 -10.19 -2.33
N LEU A 203 12.09 -10.43 -3.27
CA LEU A 203 12.31 -11.34 -4.41
C LEU A 203 13.51 -10.91 -5.27
N MET A 204 13.69 -9.60 -5.52
CA MET A 204 14.84 -9.04 -6.24
C MET A 204 16.19 -9.47 -5.66
N LYS A 205 16.29 -9.80 -4.36
CA LYS A 205 17.55 -10.27 -3.76
C LYS A 205 18.02 -11.61 -4.33
N PHE A 206 17.12 -12.36 -4.92
CA PHE A 206 17.40 -13.65 -5.58
C PHE A 206 17.59 -13.50 -7.10
N CYS A 207 17.44 -12.28 -7.64
CA CYS A 207 17.65 -11.96 -9.05
C CYS A 207 18.94 -11.13 -9.21
N ASN A 208 20.00 -11.75 -9.72
CA ASN A 208 21.34 -11.13 -9.79
C ASN A 208 21.42 -9.82 -10.60
N SER A 209 20.44 -9.53 -11.47
CA SER A 209 20.39 -8.35 -12.33
C SER A 209 19.59 -7.18 -11.74
N LEU A 210 18.75 -7.40 -10.72
CA LEU A 210 17.78 -6.40 -10.26
C LEU A 210 18.19 -5.75 -8.94
N HIS A 211 18.28 -4.42 -8.94
CA HIS A 211 18.68 -3.63 -7.76
C HIS A 211 18.12 -2.20 -7.84
N GLY A 212 18.06 -1.51 -6.70
CA GLY A 212 17.54 -0.13 -6.60
C GLY A 212 16.13 -0.04 -6.00
N GLY A 213 15.55 1.17 -6.02
CA GLY A 213 14.17 1.42 -5.59
C GLY A 213 13.15 1.12 -6.70
N LEU A 214 11.87 1.28 -6.40
CA LEU A 214 10.77 0.94 -7.32
C LEU A 214 10.90 1.64 -8.68
N ASN A 215 11.30 2.92 -8.70
CA ASN A 215 11.52 3.65 -9.96
C ASN A 215 12.59 3.00 -10.85
N LYS A 216 13.66 2.49 -10.24
CA LYS A 216 14.71 1.81 -10.99
C LYS A 216 14.26 0.43 -11.47
N LEU A 217 13.43 -0.26 -10.70
CA LEU A 217 12.80 -1.50 -11.15
C LEU A 217 11.87 -1.23 -12.34
N ALA A 218 11.03 -0.20 -12.26
CA ALA A 218 10.16 0.22 -13.36
C ALA A 218 10.95 0.56 -14.64
N GLU A 219 12.05 1.29 -14.51
CA GLU A 219 12.97 1.56 -15.64
C GLU A 219 13.55 0.28 -16.24
N LEU A 220 14.00 -0.66 -15.40
CA LEU A 220 14.61 -1.93 -15.83
C LEU A 220 13.58 -2.87 -16.50
N LEU A 221 12.33 -2.79 -16.09
CA LEU A 221 11.23 -3.56 -16.65
C LEU A 221 10.54 -2.84 -17.82
N GLU A 222 10.94 -1.62 -18.16
CA GLU A 222 10.30 -0.79 -19.19
C GLU A 222 8.82 -0.48 -18.89
N VAL A 223 8.49 -0.31 -17.60
CA VAL A 223 7.17 0.14 -17.11
C VAL A 223 7.08 1.67 -17.19
N GLU A 224 6.12 2.18 -17.95
CA GLU A 224 5.80 3.61 -17.98
C GLU A 224 4.98 4.00 -16.74
N ARG A 225 5.44 4.98 -15.96
CA ARG A 225 4.73 5.46 -14.77
C ARG A 225 3.51 6.29 -15.18
N VAL A 226 2.34 5.96 -14.63
CA VAL A 226 1.12 6.76 -14.78
C VAL A 226 0.90 7.62 -13.53
N GLY A 227 0.93 8.95 -13.71
CA GLY A 227 0.61 9.93 -12.66
C GLY A 227 1.81 10.47 -11.85
N VAL A 228 1.51 11.24 -10.80
CA VAL A 228 2.51 11.92 -9.94
C VAL A 228 3.09 10.94 -8.91
N CYS A 229 4.39 11.04 -8.61
CA CYS A 229 5.08 10.27 -7.57
C CYS A 229 4.57 10.60 -6.15
N HIS A 230 4.65 9.63 -5.24
CA HIS A 230 4.28 9.77 -3.82
C HIS A 230 2.80 10.15 -3.59
N GLN A 231 1.95 9.44 -4.32
CA GLN A 231 0.54 9.28 -4.01
C GLN A 231 0.23 7.79 -4.04
N ALA A 232 -0.27 7.25 -2.94
CA ALA A 232 -0.33 5.82 -2.68
C ALA A 232 -0.99 5.02 -3.83
N GLY A 233 -2.15 5.48 -4.34
CA GLY A 233 -2.85 4.78 -5.43
C GLY A 233 -1.99 4.66 -6.70
N ARG A 234 -1.26 5.72 -7.05
CA ARG A 234 -0.45 5.79 -8.28
C ARG A 234 0.86 5.03 -8.17
N THR A 235 1.47 5.05 -7.00
CA THR A 235 2.65 4.23 -6.71
C THR A 235 2.28 2.75 -6.67
N GLY A 236 1.12 2.40 -6.10
CA GLY A 236 0.55 1.05 -6.15
C GLY A 236 0.29 0.55 -7.58
N LEU A 237 -0.07 1.42 -8.52
CA LEU A 237 -0.19 1.04 -9.92
C LEU A 237 1.18 0.75 -10.56
N VAL A 238 2.20 1.57 -10.30
CA VAL A 238 3.56 1.28 -10.79
C VAL A 238 4.08 -0.02 -10.20
N GLN A 239 3.75 -0.29 -8.94
CA GLN A 239 4.03 -1.54 -8.26
C GLN A 239 3.38 -2.71 -9.01
N CYS A 240 2.06 -2.69 -9.15
CA CYS A 240 1.29 -3.68 -9.90
C CYS A 240 1.88 -3.95 -11.29
N CYS A 241 2.28 -2.90 -12.01
CA CYS A 241 2.81 -3.03 -13.37
C CYS A 241 4.24 -3.57 -13.43
N CYS A 242 5.11 -3.23 -12.46
CA CYS A 242 6.40 -3.89 -12.31
C CYS A 242 6.21 -5.38 -12.04
N ASP A 243 5.18 -5.73 -11.28
CA ASP A 243 4.96 -7.09 -10.81
C ASP A 243 4.44 -8.00 -11.94
N ILE A 244 3.50 -7.52 -12.75
CA ILE A 244 3.02 -8.23 -13.95
C ILE A 244 4.18 -8.58 -14.89
N GLN A 245 5.12 -7.64 -15.09
CA GLN A 245 6.30 -7.90 -15.91
C GLN A 245 7.31 -8.82 -15.22
N PHE A 246 7.45 -8.75 -13.90
CA PHE A 246 8.33 -9.64 -13.14
C PHE A 246 7.89 -11.10 -13.24
N VAL A 247 6.60 -11.39 -13.03
CA VAL A 247 6.03 -12.75 -13.14
C VAL A 247 6.09 -13.28 -14.59
N GLY A 248 5.90 -12.41 -15.58
CA GLY A 248 6.02 -12.77 -17.00
C GLY A 248 7.46 -13.09 -17.46
N VAL A 249 8.49 -12.66 -16.73
CA VAL A 249 9.90 -12.93 -17.04
C VAL A 249 10.38 -14.25 -16.43
N GLU A 250 9.88 -14.67 -15.28
CA GLU A 250 10.25 -15.97 -14.68
C GLU A 250 9.62 -17.18 -15.38
N ASN A 251 8.52 -16.99 -16.11
CA ASN A 251 7.84 -18.04 -16.88
C ASN A 251 8.40 -18.24 -18.32
N LYS A 252 9.59 -17.74 -18.62
CA LYS A 252 10.33 -17.98 -19.89
C LYS A 252 11.70 -18.61 -19.63
#